data_AF-A0A3R7A1G5-F1
#
_entry.id   AF-A0A3R7A1G5-F1
#
_cell.length_a   1.000
_cell.length_b   1.000
_cell.length_c   1.000
_cell.angle_alpha   90.00
_cell.angle_beta   90.00
_cell.angle_gamma   90.00
#
_symmetry.space_group_name_H-M   'P 1'
#
loop_
_entity.id
_entity.type
_entity.pdbx_description
1 polymer ?
#
loop_
_entity_poly.entity_id
_entity_poly.type
_entity_poly.pdbx_seq_one_letter_code
_entity_poly.pdbx_strand_id
1 'polypeptide(L)'
;MDSSSPSRIVRLESLRNEPYCRVVCYPNYSPDELERRLGEMARLGVEALEFSGSSFILNVPVLGKGCVGVVVAAYTEAGKAALKIRRTDANRESMKREAE
;
A
#
# COMPACT_ATOMS: atom_id res chain seq x y z
N MET A 1 -8.28 28.63 4.17
CA MET A 1 -7.57 27.77 3.20
C MET A 1 -8.22 26.42 3.24
N ASP A 2 -8.79 25.97 2.12
CA ASP A 2 -9.43 24.66 2.04
C ASP A 2 -8.36 23.57 2.12
N SER A 3 -8.25 22.95 3.30
CA SER A 3 -7.29 21.88 3.61
C SER A 3 -7.75 20.55 3.01
N SER A 4 -8.11 20.53 1.73
CA SER A 4 -8.33 19.29 1.00
C SER A 4 -6.97 18.64 0.77
N SER A 5 -6.54 17.82 1.73
CA SER A 5 -5.37 16.97 1.54
C SER A 5 -5.56 16.16 0.26
N PRO A 6 -4.56 16.08 -0.64
CA PRO A 6 -4.71 15.35 -1.89
C PRO A 6 -5.02 13.89 -1.57
N SER A 7 -6.24 13.46 -1.90
CA SER A 7 -6.64 12.06 -1.85
C SER A 7 -6.85 11.56 -3.27
N ARG A 8 -6.31 10.39 -3.56
CA ARG A 8 -6.47 9.76 -4.87
C ARG A 8 -6.78 8.28 -4.71
N ILE A 9 -7.96 7.89 -5.19
CA ILE A 9 -8.38 6.50 -5.25
C ILE A 9 -7.91 5.90 -6.58
N VAL A 10 -7.25 4.76 -6.52
CA VAL A 10 -6.66 4.04 -7.66
C VAL A 10 -7.11 2.60 -7.61
N ARG A 11 -7.77 2.13 -8.66
CA ARG A 11 -8.19 0.72 -8.78
C ARG A 11 -7.00 -0.22 -8.83
N LEU A 12 -7.21 -1.46 -8.42
CA LEU A 12 -6.17 -2.50 -8.39
C LEU A 12 -5.44 -2.65 -9.74
N GLU A 13 -6.19 -2.66 -10.85
CA GLU A 13 -5.64 -2.71 -12.22
C GLU A 13 -4.71 -1.52 -12.55
N SER A 14 -5.01 -0.35 -11.99
CA SER A 14 -4.31 0.90 -12.25
C SER A 14 -3.06 1.07 -11.38
N LEU A 15 -2.90 0.23 -10.34
CA LEU A 15 -1.71 0.23 -9.48
C LEU A 15 -0.45 -0.22 -10.21
N ARG A 16 -0.57 -0.86 -11.39
CA ARG A 16 0.56 -1.20 -12.24
C ARG A 16 1.28 0.03 -12.81
N ASN A 17 0.59 1.17 -12.86
CA ASN A 17 1.14 2.41 -13.39
C ASN A 17 1.98 3.14 -12.33
N GLU A 18 2.99 3.88 -12.80
CA GLU A 18 3.72 4.80 -11.93
C GLU A 18 2.82 5.96 -11.46
N PRO A 19 3.04 6.50 -10.26
CA PRO A 19 4.04 6.08 -9.26
C PRO A 19 3.58 4.91 -8.35
N TYR A 20 2.34 4.42 -8.49
CA TYR A 20 1.70 3.51 -7.52
C TYR A 20 2.39 2.15 -7.42
N CYS A 21 2.86 1.59 -8.53
CA CYS A 21 3.56 0.30 -8.55
C CYS A 21 4.79 0.29 -7.63
N ARG A 22 5.51 1.42 -7.56
CA ARG A 22 6.66 1.60 -6.67
C ARG A 22 6.27 1.76 -5.22
N VAL A 23 5.11 2.37 -4.93
CA VAL A 23 4.59 2.47 -3.55
C VAL A 23 4.17 1.10 -3.04
N VAL A 24 3.49 0.31 -3.88
CA VAL A 24 3.08 -1.06 -3.57
C VAL A 24 4.29 -1.98 -3.34
N CYS A 25 5.37 -1.80 -4.08
CA CYS A 25 6.59 -2.60 -3.94
C CYS A 25 7.68 -1.92 -3.12
N TYR A 26 7.35 -0.91 -2.32
CA TYR A 26 8.36 -0.08 -1.67
C TYR A 26 9.28 -0.90 -0.74
N PRO A 27 10.61 -0.64 -0.72
CA PRO A 27 11.34 0.32 -1.54
C PRO A 27 11.78 -0.19 -2.92
N ASN A 28 11.87 -1.51 -3.10
CA ASN A 28 12.41 -2.11 -4.32
C ASN A 28 11.30 -2.64 -5.22
N TYR A 29 11.07 -1.96 -6.33
CA TYR A 29 10.13 -2.42 -7.36
C TYR A 29 10.69 -3.61 -8.15
N SER A 30 9.87 -4.64 -8.30
CA SER A 30 10.08 -5.74 -9.26
C SER A 30 8.72 -6.13 -9.86
N PRO A 31 8.63 -6.43 -11.17
CA PRO A 31 7.39 -6.93 -11.78
C PRO A 31 6.82 -8.18 -11.08
N ASP A 32 7.69 -9.12 -10.67
CA ASP A 32 7.28 -10.33 -9.97
C ASP A 32 6.66 -10.03 -8.60
N GLU A 33 7.26 -9.10 -7.85
CA GLU A 33 6.73 -8.68 -6.55
C GLU A 33 5.43 -7.91 -6.72
N LEU A 34 5.33 -7.05 -7.75
CA LEU A 34 4.10 -6.31 -8.05
C LEU A 34 2.93 -7.26 -8.29
N GLU A 35 3.10 -8.25 -9.18
CA GLU A 35 2.03 -9.21 -9.46
C GLU A 35 1.69 -10.07 -8.24
N ARG A 36 2.68 -10.43 -7.41
CA ARG A 36 2.42 -11.08 -6.10
C ARG A 36 1.55 -10.21 -5.20
N ARG A 37 1.91 -8.93 -5.02
CA ARG A 37 1.16 -7.98 -4.17
C ARG A 37 -0.25 -7.74 -4.68
N LEU A 38 -0.43 -7.53 -5.99
CA LEU A 38 -1.75 -7.36 -6.59
C LEU A 38 -2.60 -8.62 -6.43
N GLY A 39 -1.98 -9.81 -6.58
CA GLY A 39 -2.64 -11.09 -6.33
C GLY A 39 -3.06 -11.27 -4.87
N GLU A 40 -2.20 -10.91 -3.91
CA GLU A 40 -2.55 -10.91 -2.47
C GLU A 40 -3.70 -9.95 -2.18
N MET A 41 -3.66 -8.72 -2.69
CA MET A 41 -4.70 -7.72 -2.54
C MET A 41 -6.05 -8.21 -3.12
N ALA A 42 -6.04 -8.77 -4.33
CA ALA A 42 -7.24 -9.34 -4.95
C ALA A 42 -7.84 -10.46 -4.09
N ARG A 43 -7.01 -11.36 -3.54
CA ARG A 43 -7.46 -12.44 -2.66
C ARG A 43 -8.04 -11.94 -1.33
N LEU A 44 -7.59 -10.79 -0.86
CA LEU A 44 -8.13 -10.11 0.32
C LEU A 44 -9.40 -9.29 0.01
N GLY A 45 -9.87 -9.28 -1.24
CA GLY A 45 -11.05 -8.53 -1.67
C GLY A 45 -10.80 -7.02 -1.83
N VAL A 46 -9.54 -6.60 -2.01
CA VAL A 46 -9.19 -5.20 -2.26
C VAL A 46 -9.45 -4.84 -3.71
N GLU A 47 -10.29 -3.83 -3.93
CA GLU A 47 -10.69 -3.32 -5.25
C GLU A 47 -9.91 -2.06 -5.64
N ALA A 48 -9.59 -1.21 -4.67
CA ALA A 48 -8.87 0.03 -4.88
C ALA A 48 -8.08 0.44 -3.65
N LEU A 49 -7.02 1.23 -3.86
CA LEU A 49 -6.27 1.88 -2.81
C LEU A 49 -6.48 3.38 -2.86
N GLU A 50 -6.57 4.01 -1.70
CA GLU A 50 -6.54 5.46 -1.57
C GLU A 50 -5.19 5.90 -1.03
N PHE A 51 -4.55 6.74 -1.83
CA PHE A 51 -3.35 7.46 -1.51
C PHE A 51 -3.76 8.82 -0.94
N SER A 52 -3.72 8.90 0.39
CA SER A 52 -4.00 10.08 1.19
C SER A 52 -3.23 9.98 2.50
N GLY A 53 -3.14 11.09 3.25
CA GLY A 53 -2.42 11.15 4.53
C GLY A 53 -1.25 12.14 4.52
N SER A 54 -0.52 12.17 5.64
CA SER A 54 0.55 13.14 5.90
C SER A 54 1.96 12.62 5.59
N SER A 55 2.09 11.31 5.31
CA SER A 55 3.35 10.69 4.91
C SER A 55 3.44 10.59 3.39
N PHE A 56 4.67 10.59 2.85
CA PHE A 56 4.89 10.52 1.40
C PHE A 56 5.91 9.44 1.02
N ILE A 57 5.64 8.75 -0.08
CA ILE A 57 6.57 7.85 -0.78
C ILE A 57 6.57 8.27 -2.24
N LEU A 58 7.72 8.70 -2.77
CA LEU A 58 7.85 9.13 -4.16
C LEU A 58 6.78 10.17 -4.57
N ASN A 59 6.52 11.15 -3.70
CA ASN A 59 5.47 12.17 -3.84
C ASN A 59 4.02 11.66 -3.81
N VAL A 60 3.80 10.39 -3.49
CA VAL A 60 2.47 9.80 -3.28
C VAL A 60 2.13 9.86 -1.79
N PRO A 61 0.99 10.48 -1.40
CA PRO A 61 0.56 10.50 -0.01
C PRO A 61 0.09 9.12 0.45
N VAL A 62 0.48 8.74 1.67
CA VAL A 62 0.11 7.48 2.33
C VAL A 62 -0.26 7.75 3.78
N LEU A 63 -1.08 6.87 4.37
CA LEU A 63 -1.55 7.03 5.76
C LEU A 63 -0.39 6.90 6.74
N GLY A 64 0.61 6.09 6.41
CA GLY A 64 1.83 5.98 7.20
C GLY A 64 2.92 5.19 6.48
N LYS A 65 4.17 5.42 6.88
CA LYS A 65 5.31 4.60 6.49
C LYS A 65 6.22 4.38 7.70
N GLY A 66 6.73 3.17 7.87
CA GLY A 66 7.61 2.82 8.98
C GLY A 66 8.72 1.87 8.56
N CYS A 67 9.47 1.36 9.53
CA CYS A 67 10.57 0.44 9.28
C CYS A 67 10.13 -0.87 8.60
N VAL A 68 8.88 -1.30 8.81
CA VAL A 68 8.40 -2.62 8.37
C VAL A 68 7.36 -2.58 7.24
N GLY A 69 6.83 -1.41 6.88
CA GLY A 69 5.72 -1.35 5.93
C GLY A 69 5.23 0.06 5.59
N VAL A 70 4.30 0.08 4.65
CA VAL A 70 3.54 1.23 4.17
C VAL A 70 2.08 0.98 4.50
N VAL A 71 1.38 2.00 5.00
CA VAL A 71 -0.05 1.93 5.31
C VAL A 71 -0.80 2.84 4.35
N VAL A 72 -1.81 2.28 3.67
CA VAL A 72 -2.71 2.98 2.75
C VAL A 72 -4.15 2.63 3.10
N ALA A 73 -5.12 3.44 2.66
CA ALA A 73 -6.51 3.03 2.73
C ALA A 73 -6.81 2.06 1.57
N ALA A 74 -7.58 1.02 1.83
CA ALA A 74 -8.05 0.05 0.86
C ALA A 74 -9.57 0.03 0.86
N TYR A 75 -10.15 -0.09 -0.32
CA TYR A 75 -11.58 -0.24 -0.55
C TYR A 75 -11.84 -1.70 -0.90
N THR A 76 -12.82 -2.28 -0.21
CA THR A 76 -13.29 -3.65 -0.38
C THR A 76 -14.82 -3.63 -0.45
N GLU A 77 -15.45 -4.74 -0.82
CA GLU A 77 -16.92 -4.88 -0.75
C GLU A 77 -17.47 -4.60 0.65
N ALA A 78 -16.71 -4.93 1.70
CA ALA A 78 -17.08 -4.69 3.10
C ALA A 78 -16.88 -3.22 3.56
N GLY A 79 -16.35 -2.37 2.68
CA GLY A 79 -16.07 -0.96 2.94
C GLY A 79 -14.57 -0.64 3.00
N LYS A 80 -14.26 0.47 3.67
CA LYS A 80 -12.91 1.04 3.75
C LYS A 80 -12.13 0.43 4.91
N ALA A 81 -10.93 -0.08 4.63
CA ALA A 81 -10.00 -0.64 5.61
C ALA A 81 -8.61 -0.02 5.50
N ALA A 82 -7.79 -0.15 6.54
CA ALA A 82 -6.36 0.18 6.45
C ALA A 82 -5.58 -1.05 5.97
N LEU A 83 -4.86 -0.92 4.86
CA LEU A 83 -4.00 -1.96 4.32
C LEU A 83 -2.53 -1.66 4.63
N LYS A 84 -1.88 -2.61 5.31
CA LYS A 84 -0.46 -2.54 5.61
C LYS A 84 0.32 -3.40 4.61
N ILE A 85 1.01 -2.74 3.70
CA ILE A 85 1.87 -3.37 2.70
C ILE A 85 3.26 -3.52 3.30
N ARG A 86 3.75 -4.76 3.38
CA ARG A 86 5.08 -5.04 3.94
C ARG A 86 6.17 -4.61 2.98
N ARG A 87 7.16 -3.87 3.49
CA ARG A 87 8.33 -3.45 2.72
C ARG A 87 9.15 -4.63 2.21
N THR A 88 9.66 -4.55 0.99
CA THR A 88 10.49 -5.61 0.37
C THR A 88 11.85 -5.78 1.04
N ASP A 89 12.37 -4.72 1.68
CA ASP A 89 13.64 -4.73 2.42
C ASP A 89 13.47 -4.99 3.92
N ALA A 90 12.25 -5.23 4.41
CA ALA A 90 12.02 -5.54 5.81
C ALA A 90 12.60 -6.93 6.12
N ASN A 91 13.87 -6.95 6.56
CA ASN A 91 14.61 -8.12 6.99
C ASN A 91 14.01 -8.69 8.30
N ARG A 92 12.93 -9.44 8.17
CA ARG A 92 12.37 -10.26 9.24
C ARG A 92 11.78 -11.51 8.62
N GLU A 93 12.54 -12.58 8.55
CA GLU A 93 11.95 -13.90 8.35
C GLU A 93 10.83 -14.07 9.40
N SER A 94 9.58 -14.17 8.94
CA SER A 94 8.39 -14.40 9.77
C SER A 94 7.89 -13.26 10.69
N MET A 95 6.58 -13.00 10.65
CA MET A 95 5.81 -12.39 11.75
C MET A 95 5.61 -13.42 12.89
N LYS A 96 6.69 -13.93 13.48
CA LYS A 96 6.66 -14.76 14.71
C LYS A 96 7.27 -13.98 15.87
N ARG A 97 6.62 -12.89 16.26
CA ARG A 97 6.70 -12.30 17.61
C ARG A 97 5.82 -11.07 17.68
N GLU A 98 4.63 -11.25 18.22
CA GLU A 98 3.91 -10.31 19.12
C GLU A 98 2.67 -11.03 19.68
N ALA A 99 2.92 -12.22 20.22
CA ALA A 99 2.01 -12.93 21.12
C ALA A 99 2.87 -13.41 22.29
N GLU A 100 3.32 -12.46 23.10
CA GLU A 100 3.55 -12.66 24.53
C GLU A 100 2.97 -11.45 25.26
#